data_AF-A0A354I7Q0-F1
#
_entry.id   AF-A0A354I7Q0-F1
#
_cell.length_a   1.000
_cell.length_b   1.000
_cell.length_c   1.000
_cell.angle_alpha   90.00
_cell.angle_beta   90.00
_cell.angle_gamma   90.00
#
_symmetry.space_group_name_H-M   'P 1'
#
loop_
_entity.id
_entity.type
_entity.pdbx_description
1 polymer ?
#
loop_
_entity_poly.entity_id
_entity_poly.type
_entity_poly.pdbx_seq_one_letter_code
_entity_poly.pdbx_strand_id
1 'polypeptide(L)'
;FDLSLSKVPIAYLADGGVIDKHNYDKNIHFNKLYEDEVFDELCIIVKQRDEDIKKMRLLFGEYRNPVVIESTKAANNRWDYIKGNESMPFDCFLSSSVLGRYEETIQENIQIIENFIQWVQGMNPKVKIIFTLMPVYVTMEKVLAVFKKEWKEDFENIVRRLQKKYGVYFINYKNRAEISENNHFYHDITHLNTIGGRCMTSILNEDIKKIACSSNNKNWLI
;
A
#
# COMPACT_ATOMS: atom_id res chain seq x y z
N PHE A 1 23.52 27.56 17.03
CA PHE A 1 22.79 26.89 15.95
C PHE A 1 22.66 27.85 14.78
N ASP A 2 23.41 27.59 13.71
CA ASP A 2 23.53 28.46 12.54
C ASP A 2 22.49 28.08 11.48
N LEU A 3 21.66 29.06 11.11
CA LEU A 3 20.55 28.93 10.16
C LEU A 3 20.90 29.44 8.76
N SER A 4 22.13 29.90 8.54
CA SER A 4 22.54 30.63 7.34
C SER A 4 22.42 29.83 6.04
N LEU A 5 22.35 28.49 6.12
CA LEU A 5 22.28 27.60 4.96
C LEU A 5 20.95 26.86 4.81
N SER A 6 20.04 26.93 5.79
CA SER A 6 18.77 26.19 5.72
C SER A 6 17.81 26.85 4.72
N LYS A 7 17.42 26.09 3.68
CA LYS A 7 16.46 26.55 2.66
C LYS A 7 15.01 26.60 3.16
N VAL A 8 14.67 25.89 4.24
CA VAL A 8 13.28 25.79 4.73
C VAL A 8 13.28 25.82 6.27
N PRO A 9 12.86 26.94 6.88
CA PRO A 9 12.87 27.12 8.35
C PRO A 9 12.10 26.03 9.10
N ILE A 10 11.04 25.50 8.49
CA ILE A 10 10.17 24.47 9.10
C ILE A 10 10.91 23.13 9.26
N ALA A 11 11.77 22.74 8.30
CA ALA A 11 12.53 21.49 8.40
C ALA A 11 13.59 21.55 9.50
N TYR A 12 14.14 22.74 9.73
CA TYR A 12 15.05 23.00 10.84
C TYR A 12 14.36 22.90 12.20
N LEU A 13 13.12 23.38 12.31
CA LEU A 13 12.36 23.37 13.57
C LEU A 13 11.88 21.96 13.98
N ALA A 14 11.71 21.04 13.03
CA ALA A 14 11.24 19.69 13.32
C ALA A 14 12.35 18.78 13.85
N ASP A 15 13.53 18.79 13.21
CA ASP A 15 14.63 17.85 13.50
C ASP A 15 15.96 18.56 13.85
N GLY A 16 15.90 19.85 14.20
CA GLY A 16 17.08 20.68 14.55
C GLY A 16 18.07 20.91 13.39
N GLY A 17 17.72 20.50 12.17
CA GLY A 17 18.65 20.46 11.03
C GLY A 17 19.62 19.28 11.06
N VAL A 18 19.48 18.34 12.01
CA VAL A 18 20.40 17.20 12.19
C VAL A 18 20.38 16.26 10.99
N ILE A 19 19.22 16.12 10.34
CA ILE A 19 19.04 15.24 9.18
C ILE A 19 19.44 15.86 7.83
N ASP A 20 20.04 17.06 7.83
CA ASP A 20 20.42 17.73 6.58
C ASP A 20 21.93 17.84 6.44
N LYS A 21 22.49 16.97 5.59
CA LYS A 21 23.93 16.81 5.39
C LYS A 21 24.66 18.12 5.08
N HIS A 22 24.00 19.06 4.40
CA HIS A 22 24.63 20.33 4.06
C HIS A 22 24.93 21.22 5.29
N ASN A 23 24.25 21.01 6.42
CA ASN A 23 24.51 21.72 7.68
C ASN A 23 25.82 21.28 8.36
N TYR A 24 26.39 20.15 7.93
CA TYR A 24 27.64 19.60 8.47
C TYR A 24 28.76 19.81 7.46
N ASP A 25 28.54 19.45 6.20
CA ASP A 25 29.55 19.53 5.14
C ASP A 25 30.01 20.97 4.83
N LYS A 26 29.20 21.98 5.16
CA LYS A 26 29.46 23.39 4.80
C LYS A 26 29.51 24.34 5.99
N ASN A 27 29.35 23.84 7.21
CA ASN A 27 29.35 24.68 8.40
C ASN A 27 30.67 24.55 9.16
N ILE A 28 31.43 25.64 9.21
CA ILE A 28 32.74 25.71 9.87
C ILE A 28 32.70 25.46 11.38
N HIS A 29 31.50 25.45 11.98
CA HIS A 29 31.29 25.23 13.41
C HIS A 29 30.96 23.77 13.76
N PHE A 30 30.78 22.90 12.77
CA PHE A 30 30.58 21.46 12.98
C PHE A 30 31.86 20.71 12.64
N ASN A 31 32.40 19.99 13.63
CA ASN A 31 33.66 19.24 13.49
C ASN A 31 33.44 17.73 13.33
N LYS A 32 32.20 17.26 13.40
CA LYS A 32 31.83 15.85 13.35
C LYS A 32 31.20 15.52 12.00
N LEU A 33 31.41 14.30 11.54
CA LEU A 33 30.77 13.82 10.31
C LEU A 33 29.25 13.77 10.48
N TYR A 34 28.54 14.11 9.42
CA TYR A 34 27.07 14.06 9.37
C TYR A 34 26.54 12.69 9.81
N GLU A 35 27.14 11.61 9.30
CA GLU A 35 26.72 10.25 9.60
C GLU A 35 26.85 9.90 11.08
N ASP A 36 27.90 10.38 11.74
CA ASP A 36 28.16 10.13 13.16
C ASP A 36 27.22 10.95 14.05
N GLU A 37 26.93 12.21 13.67
CA GLU A 37 25.98 13.03 14.42
C GLU A 37 24.54 12.49 14.32
N VAL A 38 24.11 12.09 13.12
CA VAL A 38 22.78 11.49 12.93
C VAL A 38 22.64 10.19 13.70
N PHE A 39 23.72 9.42 13.82
CA PHE A 39 23.71 8.21 14.63
C PHE A 39 23.66 8.52 16.13
N ASP A 40 24.46 9.47 16.61
CA ASP A 40 24.51 9.77 18.05
C ASP A 40 23.23 10.44 18.56
N GLU A 41 22.63 11.33 17.77
CA GLU A 41 21.43 12.08 18.17
C GLU A 41 20.13 11.30 17.91
N LEU A 42 20.07 10.53 16.82
CA LEU A 42 18.81 9.89 16.36
C LEU A 42 18.90 8.35 16.28
N CYS A 43 20.07 7.76 16.53
CA CYS A 43 20.33 6.32 16.34
C CYS A 43 20.02 5.84 14.91
N ILE A 44 20.18 6.71 13.91
CA ILE A 44 19.89 6.41 12.51
C ILE A 44 21.19 6.09 11.75
N ILE A 45 21.22 4.94 11.08
CA ILE A 45 22.27 4.61 10.11
C ILE A 45 21.91 5.23 8.76
N VAL A 46 22.58 6.31 8.37
CA VAL A 46 22.26 7.12 7.16
C VAL A 46 22.12 6.29 5.89
N LYS A 47 23.08 5.38 5.62
CA LYS A 47 23.04 4.53 4.42
C LYS A 47 21.79 3.67 4.36
N GLN A 48 21.41 3.08 5.49
CA GLN A 48 20.22 2.24 5.59
C GLN A 48 18.94 3.07 5.43
N ARG A 49 18.89 4.26 6.03
CA ARG A 49 17.79 5.22 5.82
C ARG A 49 17.64 5.60 4.35
N ASP A 50 18.73 5.88 3.64
CA ASP A 50 18.65 6.27 2.23
C ASP A 50 18.17 5.12 1.34
N GLU A 51 18.60 3.89 1.62
CA GLU A 51 18.05 2.69 0.98
C GLU A 51 16.56 2.51 1.28
N ASP A 52 16.15 2.72 2.52
CA ASP A 52 14.74 2.60 2.92
C ASP A 52 13.88 3.71 2.32
N ILE A 53 14.39 4.95 2.21
CA ILE A 53 13.72 6.04 1.49
C ILE A 53 13.57 5.69 0.01
N LYS A 54 14.58 5.10 -0.63
CA LYS A 54 14.48 4.66 -2.04
C LYS A 54 13.40 3.57 -2.20
N LYS A 55 13.36 2.59 -1.29
CA LYS A 55 12.31 1.56 -1.28
C LYS A 55 10.93 2.18 -1.08
N MET A 56 10.78 3.11 -0.13
CA MET A 56 9.53 3.82 0.13
C MET A 56 9.08 4.65 -1.07
N ARG A 57 10.00 5.32 -1.78
CA ARG A 57 9.68 6.07 -3.00
C ARG A 57 9.26 5.16 -4.15
N LEU A 58 9.87 3.98 -4.26
CA LEU A 58 9.46 2.98 -5.25
C LEU A 58 8.05 2.45 -4.94
N LEU A 59 7.74 2.24 -3.66
CA LEU A 59 6.46 1.70 -3.21
C LEU A 59 5.30 2.70 -3.25
N PHE A 60 5.57 3.96 -2.90
CA PHE A 60 4.52 4.96 -2.64
C PHE A 60 4.67 6.25 -3.48
N GLY A 61 5.63 6.29 -4.40
CA GLY A 61 5.98 7.50 -5.16
C GLY A 61 6.80 8.50 -4.33
N GLU A 62 7.15 9.64 -4.93
CA GLU A 62 7.80 10.71 -4.16
C GLU A 62 6.84 11.22 -3.07
N TYR A 63 7.28 11.21 -1.81
CA TYR A 63 6.55 11.77 -0.66
C TYR A 63 6.16 13.26 -0.84
N ARG A 64 6.74 13.94 -1.84
CA ARG A 64 6.44 15.32 -2.23
C ARG A 64 5.44 15.45 -3.37
N ASN A 65 5.01 14.33 -3.97
CA ASN A 65 3.96 14.34 -4.97
C ASN A 65 2.65 14.04 -4.25
N PRO A 66 1.79 15.05 -3.99
CA PRO A 66 0.52 14.90 -3.27
C PRO A 66 -0.54 14.09 -4.06
N VAL A 67 -0.12 13.29 -5.04
CA VAL A 67 -0.99 12.72 -6.08
C VAL A 67 -1.99 11.69 -5.54
N VAL A 68 -1.87 11.15 -4.32
CA VAL A 68 -2.92 10.23 -3.81
C VAL A 68 -3.15 10.29 -2.30
N ILE A 69 -3.06 11.46 -1.69
CA ILE A 69 -4.01 11.75 -0.60
C ILE A 69 -4.96 12.72 -1.26
N GLU A 70 -5.99 12.20 -1.96
CA GLU A 70 -7.10 13.04 -2.44
C GLU A 70 -7.40 14.02 -1.32
N SER A 71 -7.18 15.30 -1.60
CA SER A 71 -7.42 16.39 -0.66
C SER A 71 -8.88 16.30 -0.27
N THR A 72 -9.13 15.58 0.81
CA THR A 72 -10.37 15.51 1.57
C THR A 72 -11.60 15.73 0.70
N LYS A 73 -12.11 14.69 0.05
CA LYS A 73 -13.57 14.60 -0.14
C LYS A 73 -14.16 14.94 1.23
N ALA A 74 -14.93 16.03 1.27
CA ALA A 74 -15.46 16.57 2.51
C ALA A 74 -16.17 15.43 3.27
N ALA A 75 -16.09 15.43 4.60
CA ALA A 75 -16.51 14.29 5.42
C ALA A 75 -17.95 13.81 5.12
N ASN A 76 -18.79 14.69 4.59
CA ASN A 76 -20.14 14.43 4.10
C ASN A 76 -20.21 13.52 2.86
N ASN A 77 -19.26 13.60 1.92
CA ASN A 77 -19.26 12.79 0.68
C ASN A 77 -18.79 11.34 0.92
N ARG A 78 -18.37 11.00 2.14
CA ARG A 78 -17.91 9.65 2.50
C ARG A 78 -19.04 8.64 2.70
N TRP A 79 -20.29 9.12 2.64
CA TRP A 79 -21.53 8.34 2.78
C TRP A 79 -22.29 8.18 1.46
N ASP A 80 -21.79 8.79 0.38
CA ASP A 80 -22.37 8.59 -0.94
C ASP A 80 -22.33 7.11 -1.32
N TYR A 81 -23.32 6.71 -2.10
CA TYR A 81 -23.47 5.34 -2.56
C TYR A 81 -23.97 5.30 -3.99
N ILE A 82 -23.69 4.19 -4.69
CA ILE A 82 -24.23 3.93 -6.02
C ILE A 82 -25.76 3.94 -5.94
N LYS A 83 -26.38 4.97 -6.51
CA LYS A 83 -27.84 5.00 -6.67
C LYS A 83 -28.14 4.12 -7.89
N GLY A 84 -28.95 3.08 -7.71
CA GLY A 84 -29.21 2.10 -8.77
C GLY A 84 -29.52 2.76 -10.12
N ASN A 85 -29.02 2.14 -11.21
CA ASN A 85 -29.01 2.61 -12.61
C ASN A 85 -27.92 3.61 -13.00
N GLU A 86 -26.81 3.72 -12.27
CA GLU A 86 -25.61 4.40 -12.80
C GLU A 86 -24.97 3.58 -13.93
N SER A 87 -24.83 4.21 -15.10
CA SER A 87 -24.11 3.61 -16.24
C SER A 87 -22.64 3.44 -15.87
N MET A 88 -22.08 2.24 -16.08
CA MET A 88 -20.66 2.03 -15.85
C MET A 88 -19.83 2.87 -16.83
N PRO A 89 -18.77 3.56 -16.36
CA PRO A 89 -17.90 4.31 -17.26
C PRO A 89 -17.19 3.33 -18.20
N PHE A 90 -17.33 3.55 -19.52
CA PHE A 90 -16.74 2.68 -20.55
C PHE A 90 -15.22 2.51 -20.38
N ASP A 91 -14.54 3.55 -19.93
CA ASP A 91 -13.08 3.57 -19.75
C ASP A 91 -12.60 2.59 -18.67
N CYS A 92 -13.46 2.23 -17.70
CA CYS A 92 -13.07 1.40 -16.57
C CYS A 92 -12.74 -0.05 -16.95
N PHE A 93 -13.30 -0.56 -18.06
CA PHE A 93 -13.08 -1.94 -18.51
C PHE A 93 -12.45 -2.06 -19.91
N LEU A 94 -12.34 -0.95 -20.65
CA LEU A 94 -11.62 -0.88 -21.94
C LEU A 94 -10.23 -0.25 -21.84
N SER A 95 -9.75 0.04 -20.62
CA SER A 95 -8.41 0.58 -20.44
C SER A 95 -7.32 -0.34 -21.01
N SER A 96 -6.23 0.26 -21.48
CA SER A 96 -5.08 -0.49 -22.01
C SER A 96 -4.49 -1.45 -20.99
N SER A 97 -4.58 -1.16 -19.69
CA SER A 97 -4.13 -2.06 -18.62
C SER A 97 -5.04 -3.29 -18.43
N VAL A 98 -6.30 -3.25 -18.89
CA VAL A 98 -7.21 -4.40 -18.87
C VAL A 98 -7.06 -5.22 -20.14
N LEU A 99 -6.88 -4.55 -21.29
CA LEU A 99 -6.84 -5.19 -22.61
C LEU A 99 -5.43 -5.62 -23.05
N GLY A 100 -4.40 -4.95 -22.56
CA GLY A 100 -3.00 -5.17 -22.92
C GLY A 100 -2.22 -5.89 -21.83
N ARG A 101 -1.25 -6.71 -22.26
CA ARG A 101 -0.29 -7.36 -21.36
C ARG A 101 1.06 -6.68 -21.45
N TYR A 102 1.58 -6.23 -20.31
CA TYR A 102 2.87 -5.56 -20.20
C TYR A 102 3.79 -6.37 -19.29
N GLU A 103 4.53 -7.31 -19.87
CA GLU A 103 5.30 -8.29 -19.09
C GLU A 103 6.35 -7.64 -18.19
N GLU A 104 7.04 -6.60 -18.68
CA GLU A 104 8.02 -5.84 -17.89
C GLU A 104 7.39 -5.23 -16.63
N THR A 105 6.22 -4.61 -16.77
CA THR A 105 5.47 -4.04 -15.64
C THR A 105 4.97 -5.11 -14.68
N ILE A 106 4.58 -6.29 -15.17
CA ILE A 106 4.18 -7.42 -14.31
C ILE A 106 5.37 -7.88 -13.47
N GLN A 107 6.55 -8.07 -14.08
CA GLN A 107 7.75 -8.49 -13.38
C GLN A 107 8.24 -7.43 -12.39
N GLU A 108 8.17 -6.16 -12.76
CA GLU A 108 8.48 -5.05 -11.87
C GLU A 108 7.57 -5.06 -10.63
N ASN A 109 6.25 -5.16 -10.81
CA ASN A 109 5.30 -5.21 -9.70
C ASN A 109 5.52 -6.42 -8.77
N ILE A 110 5.86 -7.57 -9.34
CA ILE A 110 6.24 -8.76 -8.57
C ILE A 110 7.48 -8.44 -7.71
N GLN A 111 8.53 -7.87 -8.31
CA GLN A 111 9.76 -7.54 -7.61
C GLN A 111 9.53 -6.52 -6.49
N ILE A 112 8.68 -5.53 -6.72
CA ILE A 112 8.29 -4.53 -5.73
C ILE A 112 7.61 -5.18 -4.52
N ILE A 113 6.65 -6.08 -4.74
CA ILE A 113 5.97 -6.81 -3.66
C ILE A 113 6.96 -7.70 -2.89
N GLU A 114 7.85 -8.40 -3.59
CA GLU A 114 8.88 -9.21 -2.93
C GLU A 114 9.80 -8.36 -2.04
N ASN A 115 10.25 -7.21 -2.55
CA ASN A 115 11.09 -6.28 -1.79
C ASN A 115 10.37 -5.74 -0.55
N PHE A 116 9.08 -5.42 -0.66
CA PHE A 116 8.26 -4.97 0.47
C PHE A 116 8.18 -6.05 1.56
N ILE A 117 7.89 -7.29 1.18
CA ILE A 117 7.79 -8.41 2.14
C ILE A 117 9.12 -8.60 2.87
N GLN A 118 10.22 -8.65 2.14
CA GLN A 118 11.56 -8.82 2.70
C GLN A 118 11.93 -7.67 3.63
N TRP A 119 11.60 -6.43 3.26
CA TRP A 119 11.85 -5.26 4.10
C TRP A 119 11.08 -5.34 5.43
N VAL A 120 9.78 -5.63 5.40
CA VAL A 120 8.96 -5.78 6.61
C VAL A 120 9.48 -6.91 7.50
N GLN A 121 9.80 -8.06 6.92
CA GLN A 121 10.32 -9.21 7.66
C GLN A 121 11.73 -8.98 8.21
N GLY A 122 12.56 -8.20 7.51
CA GLY A 122 13.88 -7.78 7.96
C GLY A 122 13.82 -6.83 9.16
N MET A 123 12.81 -5.96 9.23
CA MET A 123 12.58 -5.09 10.39
C MET A 123 12.11 -5.88 11.61
N ASN A 124 11.18 -6.82 11.42
CA ASN A 124 10.70 -7.67 12.51
C ASN A 124 10.22 -9.03 11.97
N PRO A 125 11.02 -10.10 12.17
CA PRO A 125 10.68 -11.44 11.67
C PRO A 125 9.40 -12.03 12.26
N LYS A 126 8.87 -11.47 13.36
CA LYS A 126 7.62 -11.92 13.99
C LYS A 126 6.37 -11.30 13.36
N VAL A 127 6.51 -10.29 12.51
CA VAL A 127 5.37 -9.67 11.81
C VAL A 127 4.78 -10.65 10.81
N LYS A 128 3.47 -10.89 10.92
CA LYS A 128 2.70 -11.64 9.93
C LYS A 128 2.10 -10.65 8.94
N ILE A 129 2.37 -10.86 7.66
CA ILE A 129 1.83 -10.02 6.58
C ILE A 129 0.59 -10.71 6.01
N ILE A 130 -0.51 -9.96 5.93
CA ILE A 130 -1.78 -10.41 5.35
C ILE A 130 -2.11 -9.47 4.20
N PHE A 131 -2.03 -9.99 2.97
CA PHE A 131 -2.53 -9.30 1.80
C PHE A 131 -4.03 -9.57 1.62
N THR A 132 -4.77 -8.56 1.18
CA THR A 132 -6.20 -8.70 0.91
C THR A 132 -6.50 -8.28 -0.52
N LEU A 133 -7.36 -9.02 -1.20
CA LEU A 133 -7.93 -8.59 -2.46
C LEU A 133 -9.31 -7.99 -2.20
N MET A 134 -9.38 -6.67 -2.35
CA MET A 134 -10.57 -5.90 -2.03
C MET A 134 -11.74 -6.26 -2.96
N PRO A 135 -12.99 -6.27 -2.44
CA PRO A 135 -14.16 -6.47 -3.26
C PRO A 135 -14.45 -5.23 -4.09
N VAL A 136 -14.84 -5.43 -5.35
CA VAL A 136 -15.44 -4.39 -6.19
C VAL A 136 -16.95 -4.63 -6.29
N TYR A 137 -17.71 -3.63 -6.73
CA TYR A 137 -19.14 -3.78 -6.87
C TYR A 137 -19.47 -4.89 -7.89
N VAL A 138 -20.45 -5.75 -7.59
CA VAL A 138 -20.71 -7.01 -8.32
C VAL A 138 -20.90 -6.82 -9.83
N THR A 139 -21.50 -5.70 -10.26
CA THR A 139 -21.65 -5.38 -11.69
C THR A 139 -20.30 -5.25 -12.38
N MET A 140 -19.34 -4.59 -11.72
CA MET A 140 -17.99 -4.43 -12.25
C MET A 140 -17.23 -5.75 -12.27
N GLU A 141 -17.37 -6.58 -11.23
CA GLU A 141 -16.72 -7.90 -11.22
C GLU A 141 -17.24 -8.78 -12.37
N LYS A 142 -18.55 -8.79 -12.62
CA LYS A 142 -19.17 -9.53 -13.73
C LYS A 142 -18.65 -9.08 -15.10
N VAL A 143 -18.50 -7.77 -15.31
CA VAL A 143 -17.96 -7.23 -16.58
C VAL A 143 -16.48 -7.57 -16.71
N LEU A 144 -15.68 -7.33 -15.66
CA LEU A 144 -14.25 -7.63 -15.68
C LEU A 144 -13.95 -9.11 -15.85
N ALA A 145 -14.80 -10.02 -15.37
CA ALA A 145 -14.62 -11.45 -15.52
C ALA A 145 -14.53 -11.89 -17.00
N VAL A 146 -15.18 -11.16 -17.91
CA VAL A 146 -15.11 -11.43 -19.36
C VAL A 146 -13.70 -11.15 -19.90
N PHE A 147 -13.05 -10.09 -19.42
CA PHE A 147 -11.74 -9.65 -19.92
C PHE A 147 -10.56 -10.21 -19.10
N LYS A 148 -10.80 -10.63 -17.85
CA LYS A 148 -9.74 -10.97 -16.88
C LYS A 148 -9.58 -12.46 -16.60
N LYS A 149 -10.15 -13.33 -17.42
CA LYS A 149 -10.09 -14.78 -17.18
C LYS A 149 -8.66 -15.30 -17.08
N GLU A 150 -7.79 -14.90 -18.01
CA GLU A 150 -6.38 -15.31 -18.04
C GLU A 150 -5.58 -14.66 -16.90
N TRP A 151 -5.87 -13.40 -16.60
CA TRP A 151 -5.24 -12.66 -15.50
C TRP A 151 -5.48 -13.28 -14.12
N LYS A 152 -6.62 -13.94 -13.92
CA LYS A 152 -6.96 -14.58 -12.65
C LYS A 152 -5.97 -15.69 -12.30
N GLU A 153 -5.66 -16.56 -13.25
CA GLU A 153 -4.77 -17.70 -13.01
C GLU A 153 -3.33 -17.24 -12.73
N ASP A 154 -2.84 -16.29 -13.52
CA ASP A 154 -1.53 -15.67 -13.31
C ASP A 154 -1.41 -15.02 -11.93
N PHE A 155 -2.42 -14.23 -11.55
CA PHE A 155 -2.46 -13.59 -10.24
C PHE A 155 -2.44 -14.61 -9.10
N GLU A 156 -3.27 -15.66 -9.17
CA GLU A 156 -3.30 -16.72 -8.16
C GLU A 156 -1.97 -17.49 -8.09
N ASN A 157 -1.31 -17.72 -9.23
CA ASN A 157 0.01 -18.35 -9.27
C ASN A 157 1.08 -17.49 -8.58
N ILE A 158 1.08 -16.18 -8.83
CA ILE A 158 1.98 -15.23 -8.17
C ILE A 158 1.74 -15.25 -6.66
N VAL A 159 0.47 -15.15 -6.22
CA VAL A 159 0.10 -15.19 -4.80
C VAL A 159 0.58 -16.50 -4.15
N ARG A 160 0.29 -17.66 -4.75
CA ARG A 160 0.74 -18.97 -4.23
C ARG A 160 2.25 -19.03 -4.06
N ARG A 161 3.01 -18.49 -5.02
CA ARG A 161 4.47 -18.40 -4.94
C ARG A 161 4.93 -17.53 -3.77
N LEU A 162 4.33 -16.35 -3.58
CA LEU A 162 4.64 -15.45 -2.48
C LEU A 162 4.34 -16.08 -1.12
N GLN A 163 3.17 -16.73 -0.98
CA GLN A 163 2.80 -17.45 0.24
C GLN A 163 3.80 -18.57 0.56
N LYS A 164 4.19 -19.38 -0.43
CA LYS A 164 5.17 -20.46 -0.24
C LYS A 164 6.57 -19.95 0.11
N LYS A 165 7.03 -18.90 -0.55
CA LYS A 165 8.39 -18.36 -0.40
C LYS A 165 8.57 -17.57 0.89
N TYR A 166 7.57 -16.78 1.29
CA TYR A 166 7.69 -15.82 2.38
C TYR A 166 6.76 -16.08 3.58
N GLY A 167 5.86 -17.08 3.50
CA GLY A 167 4.93 -17.39 4.58
C GLY A 167 3.87 -16.31 4.84
N VAL A 168 3.58 -15.46 3.84
CA VAL A 168 2.52 -14.44 3.92
C VAL A 168 1.13 -15.06 3.78
N TYR A 169 0.12 -14.38 4.31
CA TYR A 169 -1.28 -14.75 4.13
C TYR A 169 -1.92 -13.93 3.02
N PHE A 170 -2.92 -14.52 2.37
CA PHE A 170 -3.71 -13.85 1.35
C PHE A 170 -5.18 -14.16 1.60
N ILE A 171 -6.04 -13.14 1.58
CA ILE A 171 -7.48 -13.29 1.73
C ILE A 171 -8.19 -12.63 0.55
N ASN A 172 -8.99 -13.41 -0.18
CA ASN A 172 -9.74 -12.91 -1.31
C ASN A 172 -11.17 -12.53 -0.92
N TYR A 173 -11.51 -11.23 -1.03
CA TYR A 173 -12.85 -10.75 -0.73
C TYR A 173 -13.71 -10.48 -1.98
N LYS A 174 -13.17 -10.65 -3.21
CA LYS A 174 -13.88 -10.28 -4.45
C LYS A 174 -15.28 -10.87 -4.61
N ASN A 175 -15.49 -12.11 -4.15
CA ASN A 175 -16.73 -12.85 -4.34
C ASN A 175 -17.56 -12.98 -3.04
N ARG A 176 -17.33 -12.10 -2.06
CA ARG A 176 -18.12 -12.04 -0.82
C ARG A 176 -19.40 -11.27 -1.08
N ALA A 177 -20.46 -12.00 -1.44
CA ALA A 177 -21.76 -11.41 -1.78
C ALA A 177 -22.29 -10.46 -0.70
N GLU A 178 -21.99 -10.74 0.57
CA GLU A 178 -22.38 -9.91 1.72
C GLU A 178 -21.84 -8.48 1.63
N ILE A 179 -20.75 -8.27 0.89
CA ILE A 179 -20.17 -6.94 0.62
C ILE A 179 -20.45 -6.54 -0.83
N SER A 180 -20.06 -7.37 -1.80
CA SER A 180 -19.95 -6.99 -3.22
C SER A 180 -21.30 -6.68 -3.88
N GLU A 181 -22.39 -7.26 -3.39
CA GLU A 181 -23.72 -7.06 -3.97
C GLU A 181 -24.48 -5.88 -3.34
N ASN A 182 -23.98 -5.30 -2.24
CA ASN A 182 -24.66 -4.21 -1.57
C ASN A 182 -24.19 -2.85 -2.12
N ASN A 183 -24.99 -2.25 -2.99
CA ASN A 183 -24.70 -0.94 -3.59
C ASN A 183 -24.52 0.19 -2.54
N HIS A 184 -25.13 0.07 -1.35
CA HIS A 184 -24.94 1.03 -0.26
C HIS A 184 -23.55 1.01 0.36
N PHE A 185 -22.70 0.04 0.02
CA PHE A 185 -21.33 -0.07 0.52
C PHE A 185 -20.28 0.56 -0.40
N TYR A 186 -20.68 1.05 -1.58
CA TYR A 186 -19.77 1.50 -2.62
C TYR A 186 -19.97 2.98 -2.93
N HIS A 187 -18.90 3.77 -2.87
CA HIS A 187 -18.91 5.15 -3.34
C HIS A 187 -18.96 5.21 -4.86
N ASP A 188 -18.20 4.32 -5.49
CA ASP A 188 -18.21 4.06 -6.93
C ASP A 188 -18.01 2.56 -7.17
N ILE A 189 -18.00 2.14 -8.43
CA ILE A 189 -17.92 0.73 -8.84
C ILE A 189 -16.66 -0.02 -8.36
N THR A 190 -15.63 0.70 -7.92
CA THR A 190 -14.33 0.16 -7.49
C THR A 190 -13.99 0.43 -6.02
N HIS A 191 -14.57 1.46 -5.40
CA HIS A 191 -14.20 1.92 -4.06
C HIS A 191 -15.35 1.81 -3.06
N LEU A 192 -15.07 1.19 -1.91
CA LEU A 192 -15.99 1.17 -0.78
C LEU A 192 -16.19 2.58 -0.21
N ASN A 193 -17.41 2.88 0.24
CA ASN A 193 -17.68 4.05 1.07
C ASN A 193 -17.42 3.74 2.56
N THR A 194 -17.75 4.67 3.45
CA THR A 194 -17.53 4.49 4.90
C THR A 194 -18.27 3.27 5.47
N ILE A 195 -19.49 3.01 4.99
CA ILE A 195 -20.31 1.88 5.48
C ILE A 195 -19.68 0.56 5.01
N GLY A 196 -19.35 0.47 3.72
CA GLY A 196 -18.67 -0.69 3.15
C GLY A 196 -17.32 -0.96 3.80
N GLY A 197 -16.53 0.07 4.03
CA GLY A 197 -15.25 -0.02 4.74
C GLY A 197 -15.40 -0.56 6.16
N ARG A 198 -16.44 -0.15 6.90
CA ARG A 198 -16.75 -0.69 8.24
C ARG A 198 -17.15 -2.16 8.17
N CYS A 199 -18.02 -2.54 7.23
CA CYS A 199 -18.43 -3.94 7.04
C CYS A 199 -17.21 -4.83 6.73
N MET A 200 -16.41 -4.43 5.74
CA MET A 200 -15.19 -5.12 5.35
C MET A 200 -14.20 -5.25 6.52
N THR A 201 -14.00 -4.18 7.29
CA THR A 201 -13.11 -4.20 8.46
C THR A 201 -13.61 -5.18 9.53
N SER A 202 -14.94 -5.28 9.74
CA SER A 202 -15.52 -6.25 10.67
C SER A 202 -15.21 -7.68 10.25
N ILE A 203 -15.40 -7.99 8.96
CA ILE A 203 -15.13 -9.32 8.39
C ILE A 203 -13.62 -9.63 8.47
N LEU A 204 -12.77 -8.68 8.11
CA LEU A 204 -11.31 -8.82 8.22
C LEU A 204 -10.87 -9.10 9.65
N ASN A 205 -11.46 -8.42 10.64
CA ASN A 205 -11.15 -8.64 12.05
C ASN A 205 -11.48 -10.07 12.50
N GLU A 206 -12.59 -10.63 12.03
CA GLU A 206 -12.93 -12.04 12.28
C GLU A 206 -11.94 -13.00 11.63
N ASP A 207 -11.55 -12.74 10.38
CA ASP A 207 -10.60 -13.58 9.65
C ASP A 207 -9.18 -13.51 10.28
N ILE A 208 -8.75 -12.33 10.73
CA ILE A 208 -7.49 -12.16 11.49
C ILE A 208 -7.54 -12.98 12.78
N LYS A 209 -8.65 -12.95 13.52
CA LYS A 209 -8.81 -13.77 14.75
C LYS A 209 -8.72 -15.26 14.43
N LYS A 210 -9.36 -15.72 13.35
CA LYS A 210 -9.24 -17.12 12.89
C LYS A 210 -7.79 -17.47 12.58
N ILE A 211 -7.07 -16.63 11.86
CA ILE A 211 -5.65 -16.86 11.53
C ILE A 211 -4.79 -16.91 12.80
N ALA A 212 -5.03 -16.01 13.75
CA ALA A 212 -4.30 -15.98 15.02
C ALA A 212 -4.54 -17.25 15.84
N CYS A 213 -5.81 -17.68 15.99
CA CYS A 213 -6.18 -18.90 16.72
C CYS A 213 -5.75 -20.19 15.98
N SER A 214 -5.65 -20.15 14.65
CA SER A 214 -5.31 -21.31 13.82
C SER A 214 -3.82 -21.50 13.60
N SER A 215 -2.97 -20.80 14.35
CA SER A 215 -1.50 -20.95 14.32
C SER A 215 -1.01 -22.38 14.65
N ASN A 216 -1.92 -23.32 14.95
CA ASN A 216 -1.67 -24.76 15.08
C ASN A 216 -1.97 -25.59 13.82
N ASN A 217 -2.52 -25.04 12.73
CA ASN A 217 -2.79 -25.80 11.50
C ASN A 217 -2.40 -25.02 10.23
N LYS A 218 -1.36 -25.52 9.55
CA LYS A 218 -0.87 -25.04 8.26
C LYS A 218 -1.80 -25.58 7.15
N ASN A 219 -2.81 -24.81 6.75
CA ASN A 219 -3.40 -24.82 5.39
C ASN A 219 -4.52 -23.79 5.33
N TRP A 220 -4.28 -22.65 4.67
CA TRP A 220 -5.33 -21.69 4.33
C TRP A 220 -5.23 -21.35 2.84
N LEU A 221 -6.09 -22.02 2.07
CA LEU A 221 -6.63 -21.52 0.80
C LEU A 221 -8.09 -21.20 1.10
N ILE A 222 -8.44 -19.92 1.20
CA ILE A 222 -9.82 -19.41 1.13
C ILE A 222 -9.85 -18.31 0.09
#